data_AF-A0ABD4VNN3-F1
#
_entry.id   AF-A0ABD4VNN3-F1
#
_cell.length_a   1.000
_cell.length_b   1.000
_cell.length_c   1.000
_cell.angle_alpha   90.00
_cell.angle_beta   90.00
_cell.angle_gamma   90.00
#
_symmetry.space_group_name_H-M   'P 1'
#
loop_
_entity.id
_entity.type
_entity.pdbx_description
1 polymer ?
#
loop_
_entity_poly.entity_id
_entity_poly.type
_entity_poly.pdbx_seq_one_letter_code
_entity_poly.pdbx_strand_id
1 'polypeptide(L)'
;MKTKVKVMIAFIAVIAVSFIGYNVYKAQSTKLLSDIAIANVEALANTGEGGSSTTYCCGNYGDCMKVILPNGTTTVIRGIRFNSPCIN
;
A
#
# COMPACT_ATOMS: atom_id res chain seq x y z
N MET A 1 -16.50 33.59 -42.78
CA MET A 1 -15.26 33.12 -42.09
C MET A 1 -14.28 32.60 -43.13
N LYS A 2 -13.10 33.22 -43.25
CA LYS A 2 -12.08 32.83 -44.24
C LYS A 2 -11.65 31.37 -43.98
N THR A 3 -11.50 30.56 -45.03
CA THR A 3 -11.19 29.11 -44.95
C THR A 3 -9.98 28.80 -44.07
N LYS A 4 -8.97 29.68 -44.05
CA LYS A 4 -7.79 29.56 -43.19
C LYS A 4 -8.12 29.57 -41.69
N VAL A 5 -9.12 30.36 -41.28
CA VAL A 5 -9.58 30.41 -39.88
C VAL A 5 -10.28 29.11 -39.50
N LYS A 6 -11.02 28.47 -40.42
CA LYS A 6 -11.71 27.19 -40.15
C LYS A 6 -10.71 26.06 -39.93
N VAL A 7 -9.66 26.03 -40.75
CA VAL A 7 -8.55 25.06 -40.61
C VAL A 7 -7.82 25.25 -39.28
N MET A 8 -7.56 26.50 -38.88
CA MET A 8 -6.89 26.80 -37.61
C MET A 8 -7.71 26.33 -36.40
N ILE A 9 -9.02 26.60 -36.39
CA ILE A 9 -9.90 26.17 -35.30
C ILE A 9 -9.97 24.63 -35.22
N ALA A 10 -10.05 23.95 -36.37
CA ALA A 10 -10.05 22.49 -36.40
C ALA A 10 -8.76 21.90 -35.80
N PHE A 11 -7.60 22.50 -36.11
CA PHE A 11 -6.33 22.09 -35.53
C PHE A 11 -6.29 22.26 -34.01
N ILE A 12 -6.72 23.42 -33.50
CA ILE A 12 -6.74 23.69 -32.06
C ILE A 12 -7.67 22.71 -31.33
N ALA A 13 -8.82 22.37 -31.93
CA ALA A 13 -9.76 21.41 -31.35
C ALA A 13 -9.14 20.01 -31.21
N VAL A 14 -8.44 19.51 -32.23
CA VAL A 14 -7.76 18.20 -32.20
C VAL A 14 -6.69 18.16 -31.11
N ILE A 15 -5.91 19.24 -30.99
CA ILE A 15 -4.86 19.35 -29.97
C ILE A 15 -5.49 19.32 -28.57
N ALA A 16 -6.53 20.11 -28.31
CA ALA A 16 -7.21 20.18 -27.02
C ALA A 16 -7.78 18.82 -26.58
N VAL A 17 -8.46 18.09 -27.48
CA VAL A 17 -9.02 16.76 -27.20
C VAL A 17 -7.92 15.75 -26.85
N SER A 18 -6.77 15.84 -27.54
CA SER A 18 -5.62 14.96 -27.31
C SER A 18 -5.01 15.16 -25.91
N PHE A 19 -4.89 16.41 -25.47
CA PHE A 19 -4.36 16.74 -24.14
C PHE A 19 -5.31 16.34 -23.00
N ILE A 20 -6.62 16.53 -23.19
CA ILE A 20 -7.62 16.12 -22.18
C ILE A 20 -7.64 14.59 -22.07
N GLY A 21 -7.62 13.87 -23.19
CA GLY A 21 -7.58 12.40 -23.21
C GLY A 21 -6.32 11.84 -22.53
N TYR A 22 -5.15 12.43 -22.77
CA TYR A 22 -3.89 11.99 -22.17
C TYR A 22 -3.87 12.18 -20.64
N ASN A 23 -4.37 13.31 -20.15
CA ASN A 23 -4.43 13.60 -18.71
C ASN A 23 -5.43 12.70 -17.98
N VAL A 24 -6.59 12.42 -18.59
CA VAL A 24 -7.59 11.49 -18.04
C VAL A 24 -7.06 10.05 -18.02
N TYR A 25 -6.41 9.60 -19.10
CA TYR A 25 -5.81 8.26 -19.18
C TYR A 25 -4.72 8.05 -18.12
N LYS A 26 -3.86 9.05 -17.90
CA LYS A 26 -2.85 9.00 -16.83
C LYS A 26 -3.49 8.93 -15.45
N ALA A 27 -4.48 9.79 -15.17
CA ALA A 27 -5.15 9.79 -13.87
C ALA A 27 -5.87 8.46 -13.56
N GLN A 28 -6.50 7.84 -14.56
CA GLN A 28 -7.13 6.52 -14.40
C GLN A 28 -6.10 5.40 -14.20
N SER A 29 -5.03 5.39 -15.00
CA SER A 29 -3.96 4.39 -14.87
C SER A 29 -3.30 4.45 -13.49
N THR A 30 -3.05 5.64 -12.95
CA THR A 30 -2.49 5.82 -11.60
C THR A 30 -3.43 5.33 -10.51
N LYS A 31 -4.75 5.60 -10.61
CA LYS A 31 -5.74 5.08 -9.64
C LYS A 31 -5.81 3.56 -9.64
N LEU A 32 -5.86 2.94 -10.82
CA LEU A 32 -5.90 1.48 -10.95
C LEU A 32 -4.65 0.80 -10.35
N LEU A 33 -3.48 1.40 -10.56
CA LEU A 33 -2.23 0.91 -9.94
C LEU A 33 -2.23 1.10 -8.41
N SER A 34 -2.78 2.21 -7.92
CA SER A 34 -2.89 2.50 -6.48
C SER A 34 -3.80 1.51 -5.76
N ASP A 35 -4.97 1.19 -6.34
CA ASP A 35 -5.94 0.27 -5.74
C ASP A 35 -5.41 -1.17 -5.69
N ILE A 36 -4.73 -1.62 -6.74
CA ILE A 36 -4.09 -2.95 -6.78
C ILE A 36 -2.90 -3.03 -5.83
N ALA A 37 -2.10 -1.96 -5.71
CA ALA A 37 -0.99 -1.90 -4.76
C ALA A 37 -1.48 -1.94 -3.30
N ILE A 38 -2.62 -1.29 -2.98
CA ILE A 38 -3.24 -1.33 -1.65
C ILE A 38 -3.81 -2.71 -1.31
N ALA A 39 -4.47 -3.38 -2.26
CA ALA A 39 -5.04 -4.71 -2.03
C ALA A 39 -3.98 -5.76 -1.65
N ASN A 40 -2.77 -5.65 -2.21
CA ASN A 40 -1.65 -6.53 -1.87
C ASN A 40 -1.05 -6.22 -0.48
N VAL A 41 -1.08 -4.95 -0.06
CA VAL A 41 -0.66 -4.53 1.29
C VAL A 41 -1.65 -5.01 2.34
N GLU A 42 -2.96 -4.90 2.08
CA GLU A 42 -3.99 -5.44 2.97
C GLU A 42 -3.96 -6.98 3.02
N ALA A 43 -3.75 -7.66 1.89
CA ALA A 43 -3.60 -9.11 1.88
C ALA A 43 -2.37 -9.59 2.68
N LEU A 44 -1.26 -8.83 2.63
CA LEU A 44 -0.06 -9.13 3.43
C LEU A 44 -0.27 -8.85 4.92
N ALA A 45 -1.10 -7.86 5.28
CA ALA A 45 -1.46 -7.57 6.67
C ALA A 45 -2.55 -8.51 7.23
N ASN A 46 -3.35 -9.16 6.37
CA ASN A 46 -4.46 -10.04 6.78
C ASN A 46 -4.00 -11.47 7.16
N THR A 47 -2.72 -11.80 7.04
CA THR A 47 -2.19 -13.08 7.54
C THR A 47 -1.49 -12.89 8.88
N GLY A 48 -2.29 -12.84 9.96
CA GLY A 48 -1.88 -13.48 11.23
C GLY A 48 -1.55 -12.61 12.45
N GLU A 49 -1.74 -11.30 12.43
CA GLU A 49 -1.45 -10.44 13.61
C GLU A 49 -2.69 -9.94 14.37
N GLY A 50 -3.88 -10.45 14.06
CA GLY A 50 -5.16 -10.02 14.64
C GLY A 50 -5.78 -10.95 15.68
N GLY A 51 -5.04 -11.95 16.19
CA GLY A 51 -5.53 -12.82 17.25
C GLY A 51 -5.28 -12.18 18.62
N SER A 52 -6.32 -11.66 19.26
CA SER A 52 -6.31 -11.31 20.70
C SER A 52 -6.23 -12.61 21.54
N SER A 53 -5.09 -13.27 21.45
CA SER A 53 -4.67 -14.38 22.28
C SER A 53 -3.35 -13.94 22.90
N THR A 54 -3.39 -13.63 24.19
CA THR A 54 -2.22 -13.25 24.99
C THR A 54 -1.09 -14.23 24.64
N THR A 55 -0.07 -13.72 23.96
CA THR A 55 1.05 -14.52 23.50
C THR A 55 2.19 -14.37 24.50
N TYR A 56 2.65 -15.49 25.05
CA TYR A 56 3.76 -15.53 26.01
C TYR A 56 5.04 -15.96 25.29
N CYS A 57 6.13 -15.24 25.53
CA CYS A 57 7.46 -15.59 25.04
C CYS A 57 8.27 -16.19 26.19
N CYS A 58 8.49 -17.51 26.14
CA CYS A 58 9.14 -18.23 27.22
C CYS A 58 10.57 -18.65 26.85
N GLY A 59 11.50 -18.48 27.81
CA GLY A 59 12.92 -18.74 27.61
C GLY A 59 13.65 -17.64 26.81
N ASN A 60 14.93 -17.85 26.55
CA ASN A 60 15.81 -16.88 25.86
C ASN A 60 16.36 -17.42 24.52
N TYR A 61 15.75 -18.47 23.98
CA TYR A 61 16.18 -19.12 22.75
C TYR A 61 15.12 -18.95 21.66
N GLY A 62 15.54 -18.51 20.46
CA GLY A 62 14.64 -18.23 19.32
C GLY A 62 14.10 -16.80 19.30
N ASP A 63 13.43 -16.45 18.20
CA ASP A 63 12.75 -15.16 18.02
C ASP A 63 11.24 -15.35 18.19
N CYS A 64 10.68 -14.76 19.26
CA CYS A 64 9.27 -14.93 19.61
C CYS A 64 8.40 -13.83 19.00
N MET A 65 8.78 -12.58 19.22
CA MET A 65 8.01 -11.41 18.79
C MET A 65 8.94 -10.28 18.41
N LYS A 66 8.54 -9.49 17.42
CA LYS A 66 9.21 -8.27 17.02
C LYS A 66 8.32 -7.08 17.40
N VAL A 67 8.83 -6.18 18.23
CA VAL A 67 8.10 -5.01 18.71
C VAL A 67 8.73 -3.76 18.13
N ILE A 68 7.90 -2.86 17.63
CA ILE A 68 8.33 -1.53 17.17
C ILE A 68 8.10 -0.55 18.32
N LEU A 69 9.18 0.04 18.82
CA LEU A 69 9.14 1.06 19.85
C LEU A 69 8.64 2.39 19.29
N PRO A 70 8.11 3.31 20.12
CA PRO A 70 7.61 4.61 19.68
C PRO A 70 8.65 5.48 18.96
N ASN A 71 9.94 5.22 19.18
CA ASN A 71 11.06 5.89 18.52
C ASN A 71 11.40 5.28 17.14
N GLY A 72 10.59 4.36 16.62
CA GLY A 72 10.81 3.67 15.34
C GLY A 72 11.84 2.55 15.39
N THR A 73 12.47 2.30 16.54
CA THR A 73 13.44 1.20 16.69
C THR A 73 12.69 -0.13 16.82
N THR A 74 13.19 -1.16 16.15
CA THR A 74 12.61 -2.49 16.27
C THR A 74 13.42 -3.38 17.21
N THR A 75 12.77 -3.93 18.23
CA THR A 75 13.36 -4.87 19.20
C THR A 75 12.77 -6.26 19.03
N VAL A 76 13.62 -7.28 19.16
CA VAL A 76 13.20 -8.69 19.11
C VAL A 76 13.15 -9.25 20.52
N ILE A 77 11.98 -9.74 20.93
CA ILE A 77 11.79 -10.51 22.15
C ILE A 77 12.20 -11.95 21.86
N ARG A 78 13.24 -12.43 22.55
CA ARG A 78 13.71 -13.80 22.43
C ARG A 78 12.77 -14.75 23.18
N GLY A 79 12.68 -15.99 22.70
CA GLY A 79 11.90 -17.06 23.33
C GLY A 79 11.08 -17.87 22.35
N ILE A 80 10.33 -18.83 22.90
CA ILE A 80 9.38 -19.66 22.16
C ILE A 80 7.97 -19.13 22.41
N ARG A 81 7.13 -19.10 21.37
CA ARG A 81 5.75 -18.63 21.42
C ARG A 81 4.83 -19.65 22.10
N PHE A 82 4.14 -19.22 23.17
CA PHE A 82 3.14 -20.00 23.89
C PHE A 82 1.79 -19.27 23.97
N ASN A 83 0.71 -20.06 24.01
CA ASN A 83 -0.66 -19.59 24.22
C ASN A 83 -1.08 -19.64 25.70
N SER A 84 -0.15 -19.98 26.59
CA SER A 84 -0.32 -20.08 28.04
C SER A 84 0.89 -19.47 28.77
N PRO A 85 0.76 -19.04 30.04
CA PRO A 85 1.86 -18.49 30.82
C PRO A 85 3.07 -19.43 30.88
N CYS A 86 4.27 -18.85 30.94
CA CYS A 86 5.50 -19.60 31.13
C CYS A 86 5.47 -20.31 32.49
N ILE A 87 5.77 -21.60 32.49
CA ILE A 87 5.98 -22.37 33.72
C ILE A 87 7.35 -21.94 34.27
N ASN A 88 7.39 -21.51 35.53
CA ASN A 88 8.63 -21.13 36.24
C ASN A 88 9.55 -22.32 36.48
#